data_AF-A0A9D1RQ77-F1
#
_entry.id   AF-A0A9D1RQ77-F1
#
_cell.length_a   1.000
_cell.length_b   1.000
_cell.length_c   1.000
_cell.angle_alpha   90.00
_cell.angle_beta   90.00
_cell.angle_gamma   90.00
#
_symmetry.space_group_name_H-M   'P 1'
#
loop_
_entity.id
_entity.type
_entity.pdbx_description
1 polymer ?
#
loop_
_entity_poly.entity_id
_entity_poly.type
_entity_poly.pdbx_seq_one_letter_code
_entity_poly.pdbx_strand_id
1 'polypeptide(L)'
;MDTAATDLNLSPEGASYLLQLLVLADPTDRNVKQWNGWSKKQLDTARAEVLVAVPEYVIEAKRARAGRTLFLTGTWWPGRQRTPGFEEWKVEFYPVRLWAGKAWDYVPGTPSFLPPATLFRTGWQRWRDGDRPGSV
;
A
#
# COMPACT_ATOMS: atom_id res chain seq x y z
N MET A 1 -6.43 11.41 7.06
CA MET A 1 -5.00 11.64 6.87
C MET A 1 -4.42 12.30 8.11
N ASP A 2 -5.10 13.31 8.64
CA ASP A 2 -4.68 14.09 9.81
C ASP A 2 -4.20 13.23 10.99
N THR A 3 -4.91 12.16 11.34
CA THR A 3 -4.49 11.26 12.43
C THR A 3 -3.19 10.51 12.13
N ALA A 4 -2.96 10.07 10.89
CA ALA A 4 -1.71 9.40 10.52
C ALA A 4 -0.53 10.38 10.46
N ALA A 5 -0.79 11.61 10.00
CA ALA A 5 0.19 12.69 10.02
C ALA A 5 0.64 13.00 11.46
N THR A 6 -0.32 13.17 12.38
CA THR A 6 -0.01 13.44 13.79
C THR A 6 0.63 12.25 14.50
N ASP A 7 0.03 11.06 14.43
CA ASP A 7 0.48 9.88 15.18
C ASP A 7 1.90 9.43 14.78
N LEU A 8 2.31 9.65 13.52
CA LEU A 8 3.62 9.26 12.99
C LEU A 8 4.54 10.43 12.69
N ASN A 9 4.15 11.65 13.06
CA ASN A 9 4.88 12.88 12.76
C ASN A 9 5.29 13.00 11.28
N LEU A 10 4.34 12.71 10.39
CA LEU A 10 4.48 12.82 8.94
C LEU A 10 3.86 14.12 8.43
N SER A 11 4.39 14.63 7.32
CA SER A 11 3.72 15.61 6.48
C SER A 11 2.38 15.07 5.96
N PRO A 12 1.44 15.94 5.54
CA PRO A 12 0.21 15.51 4.90
C PRO A 12 0.47 14.61 3.68
N GLU A 13 1.51 14.90 2.90
CA GLU A 13 1.92 14.09 1.75
C GLU A 13 2.48 12.73 2.18
N GLY A 14 3.37 12.69 3.17
CA GLY A 14 3.90 11.44 3.73
C GLY A 14 2.79 10.54 4.27
N ALA A 15 1.86 11.10 5.05
CA ALA A 15 0.70 10.39 5.57
C ALA A 15 -0.22 9.89 4.45
N SER A 16 -0.45 10.71 3.42
CA SER A 16 -1.24 10.31 2.25
C SER A 16 -0.60 9.14 1.51
N TYR A 17 0.72 9.20 1.30
CA TYR A 17 1.47 8.16 0.63
C TYR A 17 1.47 6.85 1.43
N LEU A 18 1.71 6.91 2.74
CA LEU A 18 1.65 5.74 3.62
C LEU A 18 0.27 5.08 3.57
N LEU A 19 -0.81 5.85 3.69
CA LEU A 19 -2.17 5.32 3.65
C LEU A 19 -2.48 4.67 2.29
N GLN A 20 -2.06 5.27 1.19
CA GLN A 20 -2.19 4.68 -0.16
C GLN A 20 -1.38 3.39 -0.28
N LEU A 21 -0.16 3.38 0.27
CA LEU A 21 0.69 2.20 0.29
C LEU A 21 0.08 1.08 1.15
N LEU A 22 -0.60 1.42 2.26
CA LEU A 22 -1.23 0.45 3.15
C LEU A 22 -2.41 -0.26 2.52
N VAL A 23 -3.27 0.45 1.79
CA VAL A 23 -4.60 -0.10 1.44
C VAL A 23 -4.84 -0.32 -0.03
N LEU A 24 -4.17 0.40 -0.94
CA LEU A 24 -4.47 0.28 -2.37
C LEU A 24 -3.80 -0.96 -2.97
N ALA A 25 -4.53 -1.69 -3.83
CA ALA A 25 -4.06 -2.89 -4.51
C ALA A 25 -2.82 -2.63 -5.38
N ASP A 26 -2.85 -1.57 -6.20
CA ASP A 26 -1.80 -1.27 -7.17
C ASP A 26 -1.35 0.21 -7.13
N PRO A 27 -0.68 0.65 -6.04
CA PRO A 27 -0.23 2.03 -5.85
C PRO A 27 1.09 2.28 -6.61
N THR A 28 1.10 2.06 -7.92
CA THR A 28 2.25 2.36 -8.79
C THR A 28 2.62 3.85 -8.71
N ASP A 29 3.87 4.19 -9.02
CA ASP A 29 4.35 5.59 -9.04
C ASP A 29 3.52 6.46 -9.95
N ARG A 30 3.08 5.89 -11.07
CA ARG A 30 2.21 6.57 -12.04
C ARG A 30 0.88 6.89 -11.39
N ASN A 31 0.24 5.91 -10.79
CA ASN A 31 -1.08 6.04 -10.19
C ASN A 31 -1.05 7.01 -9.01
N VAL A 32 -0.11 6.85 -8.08
CA VAL A 32 0.05 7.74 -6.92
C VAL A 32 0.25 9.19 -7.35
N LYS A 33 1.13 9.45 -8.32
CA LYS A 33 1.30 10.81 -8.85
C LYS A 33 0.04 11.35 -9.50
N GLN A 34 -0.65 10.52 -10.28
CA GLN A 34 -1.87 10.93 -10.97
C GLN A 34 -2.99 11.27 -9.99
N TRP A 35 -3.25 10.41 -9.00
CA TRP A 35 -4.31 10.61 -8.01
C TRP A 35 -4.06 11.81 -7.11
N ASN A 36 -2.80 12.08 -6.78
CA ASN A 36 -2.44 13.17 -5.88
C ASN A 36 -2.06 14.48 -6.60
N GLY A 37 -1.99 14.48 -7.94
CA GLY A 37 -1.47 15.61 -8.70
C GLY A 37 0.00 15.92 -8.40
N TRP A 38 0.79 14.91 -8.04
CA TRP A 38 2.18 15.10 -7.58
C TRP A 38 3.21 15.09 -8.70
N SER A 39 4.21 15.95 -8.53
CA SER A 39 5.48 15.85 -9.25
C SER A 39 6.30 14.65 -8.79
N LYS A 40 7.36 14.30 -9.55
CA LYS A 40 8.34 13.29 -9.12
C LYS A 40 8.99 13.67 -7.78
N LYS A 41 9.34 14.95 -7.60
CA LYS A 41 9.99 15.43 -6.36
C LYS A 41 9.11 15.21 -5.13
N GLN A 42 7.81 15.51 -5.23
CA GLN A 42 6.87 15.28 -4.13
C GLN A 42 6.75 13.80 -3.76
N LEU A 43 6.66 12.91 -4.76
CA LEU A 43 6.65 11.47 -4.50
C LEU A 43 7.96 11.01 -3.84
N ASP A 44 9.12 11.47 -4.33
CA ASP A 44 10.42 11.09 -3.77
C ASP A 44 10.57 11.60 -2.32
N THR A 45 10.09 12.81 -2.01
CA THR A 45 10.05 13.35 -0.64
C THR A 45 9.15 12.52 0.28
N ALA A 46 7.91 12.23 -0.14
CA ALA A 46 6.98 11.44 0.67
C ALA A 46 7.51 10.01 0.95
N ARG A 47 8.23 9.42 -0.01
CA ARG A 47 8.89 8.13 0.18
C ARG A 47 9.99 8.14 1.21
N ALA A 48 10.91 9.08 1.07
CA ALA A 48 12.03 9.21 2.00
C ALA A 48 11.51 9.42 3.42
N GLU A 49 10.48 10.26 3.57
CA GLU A 49 9.83 10.52 4.84
C GLU A 49 9.18 9.26 5.44
N VAL A 50 8.37 8.54 4.66
CA VAL A 50 7.72 7.31 5.12
C VAL A 50 8.74 6.22 5.50
N LEU A 51 9.80 6.07 4.71
CA LEU A 51 10.85 5.08 4.99
C LEU A 51 11.57 5.39 6.33
N VAL A 52 11.75 6.66 6.67
CA VAL A 52 12.35 7.09 7.94
C VAL A 52 11.36 6.95 9.10
N ALA A 53 10.09 7.26 8.90
CA ALA A 53 9.08 7.24 9.96
C ALA A 53 8.69 5.82 10.39
N VAL A 54 8.65 4.86 9.44
CA VAL A 54 8.16 3.49 9.70
C VAL A 54 9.05 2.40 9.06
N PRO A 55 10.37 2.38 9.32
CA PRO A 55 11.32 1.49 8.64
C PRO A 55 11.09 -0.01 8.90
N GLU A 56 10.44 -0.37 10.00
CA GLU A 56 10.08 -1.76 10.35
C GLU A 56 8.92 -2.30 9.49
N TYR A 57 8.14 -1.40 8.89
CA TYR A 57 6.89 -1.75 8.20
C TYR A 57 6.91 -1.45 6.70
N VAL A 58 7.90 -0.66 6.26
CA VAL A 58 8.07 -0.27 4.85
C VAL A 58 9.52 -0.44 4.45
N ILE A 59 9.74 -1.11 3.32
CA ILE A 59 11.08 -1.41 2.77
C ILE A 59 11.21 -0.96 1.32
N GLU A 60 12.44 -0.68 0.92
CA GLU A 60 12.81 -0.59 -0.48
C GLU A 60 13.01 -1.99 -1.08
N ALA A 61 12.33 -2.27 -2.19
CA ALA A 61 12.48 -3.53 -2.89
C ALA A 61 12.20 -3.40 -4.39
N LYS A 62 12.58 -4.41 -5.16
CA LYS A 62 12.21 -4.56 -6.57
C LYS A 62 11.28 -5.75 -6.76
N ARG A 63 10.04 -5.49 -7.14
CA ARG A 63 9.05 -6.52 -7.48
C ARG A 63 8.61 -6.39 -8.93
N ALA A 64 8.60 -7.51 -9.64
CA ALA A 64 8.25 -7.52 -11.06
C ALA A 64 6.84 -6.96 -11.28
N ARG A 65 6.71 -6.00 -12.22
CA ARG A 65 5.46 -5.35 -12.62
C ARG A 65 4.76 -4.50 -11.54
N ALA A 66 5.37 -4.28 -10.37
CA ALA A 66 4.75 -3.47 -9.31
C ALA A 66 4.83 -1.96 -9.56
N GLY A 67 5.71 -1.50 -10.44
CA GLY A 67 5.79 -0.08 -10.84
C GLY A 67 6.09 0.90 -9.70
N ARG A 68 6.67 0.43 -8.58
CA ARG A 68 7.02 1.19 -7.39
C ARG A 68 8.25 0.65 -6.66
N THR A 69 8.81 1.46 -5.76
CA THR A 69 10.04 1.16 -5.00
C THR A 69 9.80 0.83 -3.53
N LEU A 70 8.75 1.39 -2.91
CA LEU A 70 8.39 1.07 -1.52
C LEU A 70 7.28 0.02 -1.44
N PHE A 71 7.47 -0.90 -0.49
CA PHE A 71 6.60 -2.04 -0.22
C PHE A 71 6.42 -2.20 1.28
N LEU A 72 5.28 -2.73 1.68
CA LEU A 72 5.08 -3.18 3.04
C LEU A 72 5.98 -4.38 3.35
N THR A 73 6.42 -4.52 4.60
CA THR A 73 7.06 -5.75 5.08
C THR A 73 6.08 -6.92 5.08
N GLY A 74 6.62 -8.14 5.07
CA GLY A 74 5.86 -9.39 4.94
C GLY A 74 5.86 -10.00 3.53
N THR A 75 4.95 -10.94 3.29
CA THR A 75 4.95 -11.74 2.06
C THR A 75 4.48 -10.94 0.86
N TRP A 76 5.27 -11.00 -0.22
CA TRP A 76 4.87 -10.53 -1.54
C TRP A 76 4.42 -11.72 -2.40
N TRP A 77 3.22 -11.60 -2.97
CA TRP A 77 2.63 -12.57 -3.87
C TRP A 77 2.64 -12.04 -5.30
N PRO A 78 3.52 -12.53 -6.19
CA PRO A 78 3.54 -12.10 -7.57
C PRO A 78 2.20 -12.40 -8.26
N GLY A 79 1.64 -11.41 -8.96
CA GLY A 79 0.43 -11.60 -9.74
C GLY A 79 0.62 -12.53 -10.94
N ARG A 80 -0.47 -13.00 -11.53
CA ARG A 80 -0.47 -13.79 -12.77
C ARG A 80 -1.35 -13.12 -13.83
N GLN A 81 -0.95 -13.19 -15.10
CA GLN A 81 -1.69 -12.57 -16.21
C GLN A 81 -1.98 -11.08 -15.93
N ARG A 82 -3.26 -10.69 -15.85
CA ARG A 82 -3.72 -9.31 -15.62
C ARG A 82 -3.86 -8.96 -14.13
N THR A 83 -3.75 -9.93 -13.22
CA THR A 83 -3.76 -9.68 -11.78
C THR A 83 -2.47 -8.95 -11.39
N PRO A 84 -2.54 -7.83 -10.64
CA PRO A 84 -1.36 -7.23 -10.04
C PRO A 84 -0.78 -8.14 -8.95
N GLY A 85 0.46 -7.89 -8.53
CA GLY A 85 0.99 -8.55 -7.34
C GLY A 85 0.47 -7.91 -6.06
N PHE A 86 0.44 -8.69 -4.97
CA PHE A 86 -0.14 -8.28 -3.69
C PHE A 86 0.86 -8.41 -2.54
N GLU A 87 0.89 -7.41 -1.66
CA GLU A 87 1.35 -7.59 -0.28
C GLU A 87 0.26 -8.35 0.49
N GLU A 88 0.60 -9.43 1.19
CA GLU A 88 -0.37 -10.29 1.91
C GLU A 88 -1.27 -9.51 2.88
N TRP A 89 -0.71 -8.48 3.51
CA TRP A 89 -1.40 -7.48 4.34
C TRP A 89 -2.72 -6.95 3.74
N LYS A 90 -2.77 -6.82 2.41
CA LYS A 90 -3.89 -6.20 1.68
C LYS A 90 -4.97 -7.19 1.27
N VAL A 91 -4.74 -8.49 1.38
CA VAL A 91 -5.63 -9.52 0.80
C VAL A 91 -7.04 -9.42 1.37
N GLU A 92 -7.19 -9.09 2.65
CA GLU A 92 -8.50 -8.92 3.29
C GLU A 92 -9.35 -7.77 2.70
N PHE A 93 -8.75 -6.83 1.97
CA PHE A 93 -9.48 -5.73 1.33
C PHE A 93 -10.00 -6.09 -0.06
N TYR A 94 -9.56 -7.20 -0.65
CA TYR A 94 -9.74 -7.48 -2.07
C TYR A 94 -10.19 -8.92 -2.36
N PRO A 95 -10.99 -9.13 -3.43
CA PRO A 95 -11.37 -10.46 -3.90
C PRO A 95 -10.19 -11.11 -4.62
N VAL A 96 -9.18 -11.54 -3.86
CA VAL A 96 -7.95 -12.16 -4.34
C VAL A 96 -7.75 -13.53 -3.68
N ARG A 97 -7.30 -14.50 -4.48
CA ARG A 97 -6.84 -15.80 -4.02
C ARG A 97 -5.32 -15.88 -4.04
N LEU A 98 -4.74 -16.33 -2.93
CA LEU A 98 -3.34 -16.72 -2.86
C LEU A 98 -3.24 -18.23 -3.10
N TRP A 99 -2.62 -18.64 -4.20
CA TRP A 99 -2.49 -20.06 -4.53
C TRP A 99 -1.26 -20.33 -5.40
N ALA A 100 -0.54 -21.42 -5.08
CA ALA A 100 0.67 -21.84 -5.77
C ALA A 100 1.73 -20.73 -5.90
N GLY A 101 1.95 -19.96 -4.82
CA GLY A 101 2.93 -18.87 -4.79
C GLY A 101 2.56 -17.65 -5.64
N LYS A 102 1.29 -17.49 -6.02
CA LYS A 102 0.79 -16.38 -6.87
C LYS A 102 -0.50 -15.77 -6.32
N ALA A 103 -0.71 -14.49 -6.62
CA ALA A 103 -1.97 -13.80 -6.43
C ALA A 103 -2.85 -13.87 -7.69
N TRP A 104 -4.14 -14.07 -7.49
CA TRP A 104 -5.16 -14.19 -8.53
C TRP A 104 -6.40 -13.39 -8.14
N ASP A 105 -6.87 -12.49 -9.01
CA ASP A 105 -8.13 -11.78 -8.81
C ASP A 105 -9.32 -12.67 -9.18
N TYR A 106 -10.36 -12.65 -8.34
CA TYR A 106 -11.64 -13.26 -8.69
C TYR A 106 -12.47 -12.36 -9.62
N VAL A 107 -12.23 -11.05 -9.55
CA VAL A 107 -12.97 -10.05 -10.33
C VAL A 107 -11.97 -9.14 -11.05
N PRO A 108 -12.09 -8.98 -12.39
CA PRO A 108 -11.22 -8.09 -13.15
C PRO A 108 -11.18 -6.68 -12.57
N GLY A 109 -9.97 -6.12 -12.45
CA GLY A 109 -9.75 -4.79 -11.88
C GLY A 109 -9.67 -4.75 -10.36
N THR A 110 -9.86 -5.91 -9.70
CA THR A 110 -9.63 -6.12 -8.27
C THR A 110 -10.23 -5.02 -7.38
N PRO A 111 -11.57 -4.82 -7.41
CA PRO A 111 -12.23 -3.79 -6.61
C PRO A 111 -12.09 -4.11 -5.12
N SER A 112 -11.97 -3.07 -4.28
CA SER A 112 -11.99 -3.28 -2.83
C SER A 112 -13.38 -3.70 -2.34
N PHE A 113 -13.46 -4.49 -1.27
CA PHE A 113 -14.72 -4.81 -0.59
C PHE A 113 -15.35 -3.59 0.09
N LEU A 114 -14.55 -2.55 0.33
CA LEU A 114 -14.95 -1.35 1.05
C LEU A 114 -14.97 -0.13 0.11
N PRO A 115 -15.88 0.83 0.34
CA PRO A 115 -15.81 2.15 -0.29
C PRO A 115 -14.48 2.85 0.04
N PRO A 116 -13.96 3.74 -0.83
CA PRO A 116 -12.62 4.31 -0.66
C PRO A 116 -12.36 4.93 0.72
N ALA A 117 -13.27 5.78 1.22
CA ALA A 117 -13.09 6.42 2.52
C ALA A 117 -13.05 5.43 3.69
N THR A 118 -13.88 4.38 3.63
CA THR A 118 -13.89 3.30 4.62
C THR A 118 -12.63 2.46 4.53
N LEU A 119 -12.17 2.14 3.32
CA LEU A 119 -10.92 1.40 3.09
C LEU A 119 -9.73 2.06 3.78
N PHE A 120 -9.52 3.37 3.56
CA PHE A 120 -8.42 4.11 4.20
C PHE A 120 -8.56 4.15 5.72
N ARG A 121 -9.78 4.36 6.23
CA ARG A 121 -10.04 4.40 7.67
C ARG A 121 -9.77 3.04 8.32
N THR A 122 -10.26 1.95 7.73
CA THR A 122 -10.07 0.59 8.23
C THR A 122 -8.60 0.22 8.24
N GLY A 123 -7.87 0.48 7.15
CA GLY A 123 -6.43 0.20 7.11
C GLY A 123 -5.63 0.99 8.15
N TRP A 124 -5.99 2.26 8.38
CA TRP A 124 -5.36 3.06 9.44
C TRP A 124 -5.74 2.57 10.85
N GLN A 125 -6.99 2.13 11.04
CA GLN A 125 -7.44 1.63 12.34
C GLN A 125 -6.71 0.33 12.71
N ARG A 126 -6.57 -0.63 11.77
CA ARG A 126 -5.76 -1.85 11.97
C ARG A 126 -4.35 -1.51 12.46
N TRP A 127 -3.68 -0.58 11.77
CA TRP A 127 -2.34 -0.10 12.14
C TRP A 127 -2.27 0.40 13.58
N ARG A 128 -3.24 1.22 14.01
CA ARG A 128 -3.30 1.77 15.37
C ARG A 128 -3.59 0.69 16.42
N ASP A 129 -4.39 -0.31 16.05
CA ASP A 129 -4.73 -1.45 16.92
C ASP A 129 -3.58 -2.46 17.04
N GLY A 130 -2.46 -2.22 16.34
CA GLY A 130 -1.25 -3.04 16.42
C GLY A 130 -1.19 -4.17 15.40
N ASP A 131 -2.26 -4.38 14.64
CA ASP A 131 -2.25 -5.20 13.43
C ASP A 131 -1.45 -4.41 12.37
N ARG A 132 -0.23 -4.85 12.07
CA ARG A 132 0.70 -4.11 11.19
C ARG A 132 1.25 -4.99 10.09
N PRO A 133 1.72 -4.41 8.97
CA PRO A 133 2.37 -5.20 7.95
C PRO A 133 3.57 -5.98 8.49
N GLY A 134 3.78 -7.20 7.99
CA GLY A 134 4.84 -8.08 8.47
C GLY A 134 4.58 -8.75 9.82
N SER A 135 3.46 -8.47 10.50
CA SER A 135 3.00 -9.27 11.63
C SER A 135 2.68 -10.69 11.15
N VAL A 136 3.26 -11.69 11.81
CA VAL A 136 2.98 -13.12 11.60
C VAL A 136 1.85 -13.56 12.52
#